data_AF-A0A524JG78-F1
#
_entry.id   AF-A0A524JG78-F1
#
_cell.length_a   1.000
_cell.length_b   1.000
_cell.length_c   1.000
_cell.angle_alpha   90.00
_cell.angle_beta   90.00
_cell.angle_gamma   90.00
#
_symmetry.space_group_name_H-M   'P 1'
#
loop_
_entity.id
_entity.type
_entity.pdbx_description
1 polymer ?
#
loop_
_entity_poly.entity_id
_entity_poly.type
_entity_poly.pdbx_seq_one_letter_code
_entity_poly.pdbx_strand_id
1 'polypeptide(L)'
;MQDSPSAPELLDAVAAYLFGELRESVPREERFRVLVAANLCTVVARELRAGVEPSIEDLRLFRHLSGAEEPGSSPERAPAEARRAAAELAGLIREGALDSRLEETIAALAGHVRRKLEIARPGYAE
;
A
#
# COMPACT_ATOMS: atom_id res chain seq x y z
N MET A 1 -0.60 -30.04 11.71
CA MET A 1 -0.93 -28.70 11.21
C MET A 1 -1.37 -27.92 12.43
N GLN A 2 -0.61 -26.89 12.81
CA GLN A 2 -0.87 -26.17 14.05
C GLN A 2 -1.82 -25.02 13.73
N ASP A 3 -3.04 -25.06 14.25
CA ASP A 3 -4.08 -24.04 14.09
C ASP A 3 -3.72 -22.79 14.91
N SER A 4 -2.61 -22.15 14.57
CA SER A 4 -2.21 -20.88 15.16
C SER A 4 -2.73 -19.74 14.30
N PRO A 5 -3.32 -18.68 14.89
CA PRO A 5 -3.75 -17.52 14.14
C PRO A 5 -2.56 -16.88 13.41
N SER A 6 -2.81 -16.45 12.19
CA SER A 6 -1.89 -15.69 11.35
C SER A 6 -1.64 -14.29 11.90
N ALA A 7 -0.53 -13.65 11.49
CA ALA A 7 -0.24 -12.28 11.88
C ALA A 7 -1.36 -11.27 11.54
N PRO A 8 -2.01 -11.32 10.35
CA PRO A 8 -3.17 -10.47 10.06
C PRO A 8 -4.35 -10.70 11.02
N GLU A 9 -4.63 -11.94 11.41
CA GLU A 9 -5.72 -12.26 12.36
C GLU A 9 -5.40 -11.73 13.76
N LEU A 10 -4.14 -11.82 14.19
CA LEU A 10 -3.69 -11.23 15.46
C LEU A 10 -3.83 -9.70 15.44
N LEU A 11 -3.47 -9.05 14.34
CA LEU A 11 -3.60 -7.60 14.20
C LEU A 11 -5.06 -7.15 14.20
N ASP A 12 -5.97 -7.90 13.57
CA ASP A 12 -7.40 -7.63 13.63
C ASP A 12 -7.95 -7.75 15.05
N ALA A 13 -7.53 -8.78 15.80
CA ALA A 13 -7.91 -8.95 17.19
C ALA A 13 -7.41 -7.77 18.07
N VAL A 14 -6.17 -7.33 17.86
CA VAL A 14 -5.62 -6.14 18.54
C VAL A 14 -6.41 -4.89 18.16
N ALA A 15 -6.73 -4.68 16.88
CA ALA A 15 -7.51 -3.54 16.43
C ALA A 15 -8.90 -3.51 17.09
N ALA A 16 -9.58 -4.66 17.20
CA ALA A 16 -10.87 -4.79 17.85
C ALA A 16 -10.79 -4.44 19.34
N TYR A 17 -9.79 -4.95 20.06
CA TYR A 17 -9.55 -4.61 21.47
C TYR A 17 -9.28 -3.11 21.66
N LEU A 18 -8.38 -2.54 20.85
CA LEU A 18 -8.05 -1.12 20.91
C LEU A 18 -9.29 -0.25 20.70
N PHE A 19 -10.10 -0.55 19.67
CA PHE A 19 -11.27 0.23 19.31
C PHE A 19 -12.44 0.07 20.29
N GLY A 20 -12.72 -1.15 20.72
CA GLY A 20 -13.90 -1.50 21.51
C GLY A 20 -13.71 -1.36 23.01
N GLU A 21 -12.55 -1.74 23.54
CA GLU A 21 -12.30 -1.81 24.98
C GLU A 21 -11.35 -0.72 25.45
N LEU A 22 -10.13 -0.68 24.92
CA LEU A 22 -9.10 0.25 25.43
C LEU A 22 -9.50 1.71 25.24
N ARG A 23 -10.12 2.05 24.10
CA ARG A 23 -10.56 3.42 23.82
C ARG A 23 -11.52 3.96 24.89
N GLU A 24 -12.38 3.11 25.45
CA GLU A 24 -13.35 3.55 26.46
C GLU A 24 -12.74 3.62 27.87
N SER A 25 -11.63 2.91 28.12
CA SER A 25 -10.95 2.93 29.42
C SER A 25 -9.89 4.02 29.57
N VAL A 26 -9.45 4.66 28.47
CA VAL A 26 -8.47 5.77 28.50
C VAL A 26 -9.12 7.16 28.58
N PRO A 27 -8.41 8.18 29.11
CA PRO A 27 -8.84 9.58 29.08
C PRO A 27 -9.14 10.07 27.66
N ARG A 28 -10.02 11.08 27.54
CA ARG A 28 -10.54 11.57 26.24
C ARG A 28 -9.43 12.03 25.30
N GLU A 29 -8.41 12.68 25.84
CA GLU A 29 -7.23 13.18 25.14
C GLU A 29 -6.39 12.07 24.49
N GLU A 30 -6.46 10.83 25.01
CA GLU A 30 -5.73 9.69 24.45
C GLU A 30 -6.55 8.85 23.47
N ARG A 31 -7.89 8.98 23.47
CA ARG A 31 -8.78 8.19 22.60
C ARG A 31 -8.43 8.30 21.13
N PHE A 32 -8.00 9.50 20.69
CA PHE A 32 -7.55 9.68 19.30
C PHE A 32 -6.33 8.84 18.98
N ARG A 33 -5.34 8.75 19.89
CA ARG A 33 -4.14 7.93 19.70
C ARG A 33 -4.51 6.44 19.62
N VAL A 34 -5.47 6.00 20.43
CA VAL A 34 -5.98 4.62 20.39
C VAL A 34 -6.68 4.33 19.06
N LEU A 35 -7.48 5.26 18.54
CA LEU A 35 -8.11 5.12 17.21
C LEU A 35 -7.06 5.03 16.09
N VAL A 36 -6.01 5.85 16.14
CA VAL A 36 -4.91 5.81 15.18
C VAL A 36 -4.19 4.45 15.24
N ALA A 37 -3.92 3.93 16.45
CA ALA A 37 -3.30 2.63 16.63
C ALA A 37 -4.17 1.48 16.09
N ALA A 38 -5.48 1.50 16.39
CA ALA A 38 -6.42 0.50 15.88
C ALA A 38 -6.47 0.52 14.34
N ASN A 39 -6.56 1.71 13.74
CA ASN A 39 -6.54 1.86 12.29
C ASN A 39 -5.22 1.36 11.68
N LEU A 40 -4.07 1.66 12.30
CA LEU A 40 -2.78 1.18 11.84
C LEU A 40 -2.71 -0.35 11.84
N CYS A 41 -3.21 -1.02 12.90
CA CYS A 41 -3.29 -2.47 12.94
C CYS A 41 -4.12 -3.02 11.76
N THR A 42 -5.28 -2.41 11.48
CA THR A 42 -6.13 -2.82 10.34
C THR A 42 -5.43 -2.61 8.99
N VAL A 43 -4.72 -1.48 8.80
CA VAL A 43 -3.96 -1.22 7.57
C VAL A 43 -2.87 -2.26 7.38
N VAL A 44 -2.06 -2.51 8.40
CA VAL A 44 -0.97 -3.50 8.33
C VAL A 44 -1.53 -4.91 8.09
N ALA A 45 -2.66 -5.27 8.70
CA ALA A 45 -3.30 -6.56 8.44
C ALA A 45 -3.71 -6.72 6.97
N ARG A 46 -4.24 -5.66 6.34
CA ARG A 46 -4.58 -5.67 4.90
C ARG A 46 -3.33 -5.73 4.01
N GLU A 47 -2.27 -5.00 4.35
CA GLU A 47 -1.00 -5.06 3.62
C GLU A 47 -0.40 -6.47 3.66
N LEU A 48 -0.41 -7.12 4.83
CA LEU A 48 0.09 -8.49 4.98
C LEU A 48 -0.75 -9.51 4.18
N ARG A 49 -2.08 -9.32 4.11
CA ARG A 49 -2.96 -10.16 3.29
C ARG A 49 -2.72 -9.96 1.79
N ALA A 50 -2.48 -8.71 1.37
CA ALA A 50 -2.18 -8.39 -0.03
C ALA A 50 -0.81 -8.94 -0.45
N GLY A 51 0.13 -9.04 0.48
CA GLY A 51 1.45 -9.62 0.24
C GLY A 51 2.24 -8.83 -0.80
N VAL A 52 2.86 -9.54 -1.75
CA VAL A 52 3.72 -8.93 -2.78
C VAL A 52 2.96 -8.46 -4.02
N GLU A 53 1.69 -8.84 -4.18
CA GLU A 53 0.94 -8.58 -5.41
C GLU A 53 0.87 -7.09 -5.78
N PRO A 54 0.58 -6.16 -4.83
CA PRO A 54 0.59 -4.73 -5.15
C PRO A 54 1.95 -4.24 -5.65
N SER A 55 3.05 -4.77 -5.11
CA SER A 55 4.40 -4.42 -5.57
C SER A 55 4.69 -4.95 -6.97
N ILE A 56 4.17 -6.12 -7.32
CA ILE A 56 4.31 -6.68 -8.67
C ILE A 56 3.54 -5.83 -9.68
N GLU A 57 2.29 -5.46 -9.37
CA GLU A 57 1.49 -4.57 -10.21
C GLU A 57 2.14 -3.20 -10.40
N ASP A 58 2.66 -2.62 -9.32
CA ASP A 58 3.36 -1.33 -9.35
C ASP A 58 4.64 -1.40 -10.19
N LEU A 59 5.42 -2.49 -10.05
CA LEU A 59 6.60 -2.71 -10.86
C LEU A 59 6.26 -2.78 -12.36
N ARG A 60 5.22 -3.55 -12.74
CA ARG A 60 4.74 -3.63 -14.13
C ARG A 60 4.35 -2.25 -14.66
N LEU A 61 3.56 -1.51 -13.87
CA LEU A 61 3.13 -0.16 -14.23
C LEU A 61 4.30 0.79 -14.45
N PHE A 62 5.26 0.83 -13.52
CA PHE A 62 6.38 1.76 -13.61
C PHE A 62 7.32 1.41 -14.77
N ARG A 63 7.55 0.12 -15.04
CA ARG A 63 8.34 -0.30 -16.21
C ARG A 63 7.65 0.11 -17.52
N HIS A 64 6.34 -0.11 -17.61
CA HIS A 64 5.55 0.32 -18.76
C HIS A 64 5.64 1.84 -19.00
N LEU A 65 5.46 2.64 -17.94
CA LEU A 65 5.55 4.10 -18.00
C LEU A 65 6.98 4.63 -18.20
N SER A 66 8.01 3.83 -17.93
CA SER A 66 9.41 4.18 -18.21
C SER A 66 9.90 3.64 -19.56
N GLY A 67 9.12 2.79 -20.24
CA GLY A 67 9.55 2.09 -21.46
C GLY A 67 10.65 1.05 -21.22
N ALA A 68 10.82 0.59 -19.97
CA ALA A 68 11.81 -0.42 -19.62
C ALA A 68 11.28 -1.83 -19.97
N GLU A 69 12.15 -2.70 -20.48
CA GLU A 69 11.80 -4.10 -20.70
C GLU A 69 11.46 -4.80 -19.38
N GLU A 70 10.69 -5.90 -19.44
CA GLU A 70 10.36 -6.74 -18.29
C GLU A 70 11.40 -7.86 -18.13
N PRO A 71 12.47 -7.70 -17.33
CA PRO A 71 13.20 -8.87 -16.84
C PRO A 71 12.30 -9.66 -15.91
N GLY A 72 12.40 -10.99 -15.97
CA GLY A 72 11.72 -11.89 -15.05
C GLY A 72 12.04 -11.49 -13.61
N SER A 73 11.01 -11.06 -12.86
CA SER A 73 11.14 -10.67 -11.46
C SER A 73 10.74 -11.83 -10.56
N SER A 74 11.51 -12.04 -9.49
CA SER A 74 11.09 -12.95 -8.42
C SER A 74 10.12 -12.22 -7.48
N PRO A 75 9.03 -12.87 -7.00
CA PRO A 75 8.10 -12.28 -6.04
C PRO A 75 8.77 -11.62 -4.82
N GLU A 76 9.85 -12.20 -4.32
CA GLU A 76 10.61 -11.69 -3.16
C GLU A 76 11.32 -10.36 -3.45
N ARG A 77 11.69 -10.11 -4.71
CA ARG A 77 12.42 -8.91 -5.13
C ARG A 77 11.49 -7.80 -5.59
N ALA A 78 10.24 -8.13 -5.91
CA ALA A 78 9.26 -7.18 -6.44
C ALA A 78 9.15 -5.88 -5.60
N PRO A 79 9.10 -5.89 -4.26
CA PRO A 79 9.02 -4.64 -3.48
C PRO A 79 10.26 -3.75 -3.58
N ALA A 80 11.45 -4.34 -3.71
CA ALA A 80 12.69 -3.58 -3.88
C ALA A 80 12.82 -3.05 -5.32
N GLU A 81 12.41 -3.86 -6.31
CA GLU A 81 12.39 -3.47 -7.71
C GLU A 81 11.37 -2.37 -7.99
N ALA A 82 10.15 -2.48 -7.45
CA ALA A 82 9.11 -1.46 -7.59
C ALA A 82 9.59 -0.09 -7.07
N ARG A 83 10.28 -0.06 -5.93
CA ARG A 83 10.87 1.18 -5.37
C ARG A 83 11.94 1.79 -6.28
N ARG A 84 12.78 0.96 -6.92
CA ARG A 84 13.77 1.46 -7.88
C ARG A 84 13.11 2.00 -9.15
N ALA A 85 12.17 1.25 -9.72
CA ALA A 85 11.42 1.67 -10.90
C ALA A 85 10.62 2.96 -10.65
N ALA A 86 10.05 3.13 -9.45
CA ALA A 86 9.39 4.37 -9.06
C ALA A 86 10.37 5.56 -9.00
N ALA A 87 11.60 5.36 -8.51
CA ALA A 87 12.62 6.41 -8.46
C ALA A 87 13.09 6.80 -9.86
N GLU A 88 13.28 5.82 -10.75
CA GLU A 88 13.60 6.02 -12.17
C GLU A 88 12.48 6.79 -12.88
N LEU A 89 11.23 6.35 -12.74
CA LEU A 89 10.06 7.01 -13.30
C LEU A 89 9.94 8.46 -12.82
N ALA A 90 10.17 8.71 -11.53
CA ALA A 90 10.17 10.06 -10.97
C ALA A 90 11.30 10.93 -11.55
N GLY A 91 12.44 10.33 -11.94
CA GLY A 91 13.49 11.01 -12.69
C GLY A 91 12.99 11.47 -14.07
N LEU A 92 12.43 10.54 -14.84
CA LEU A 92 11.86 10.83 -16.17
C LEU A 92 10.79 11.93 -16.14
N ILE A 93 9.91 11.91 -15.13
CA ILE A 93 8.91 12.96 -14.93
C ILE A 93 9.58 14.32 -14.69
N ARG A 94 10.60 14.38 -13.82
CA ARG A 94 11.31 15.64 -13.52
C ARG A 94 12.07 16.20 -14.72
N GLU A 95 12.52 15.33 -15.62
CA GLU A 95 13.22 15.70 -16.85
C GLU A 95 12.28 16.11 -17.99
N GLY A 96 10.95 15.99 -17.80
CA GLY A 96 9.95 16.27 -18.84
C GLY A 96 9.89 15.20 -19.94
N ALA A 97 10.53 14.04 -19.74
CA ALA A 97 10.61 12.98 -20.74
C ALA A 97 9.24 12.35 -21.07
N LEU A 98 8.25 12.54 -20.19
CA LEU A 98 6.89 11.99 -20.33
C LEU A 98 5.84 13.04 -20.73
N ASP A 99 6.24 14.30 -20.96
CA ASP A 99 5.31 15.41 -21.19
C ASP A 99 4.44 15.21 -22.43
N SER A 100 4.98 14.56 -23.47
CA SER A 100 4.23 14.20 -24.69
C SER A 100 3.06 13.24 -24.45
N ARG A 101 3.07 12.52 -23.32
CA ARG A 101 2.03 11.57 -22.88
C ARG A 101 1.59 11.83 -21.44
N LEU A 102 1.55 13.09 -21.05
CA LEU A 102 1.27 13.49 -19.67
C LEU A 102 -0.10 13.02 -19.17
N GLU A 103 -1.15 13.16 -19.98
CA GLU A 103 -2.51 12.76 -19.60
C GLU A 103 -2.61 11.25 -19.30
N GLU A 104 -2.02 10.44 -20.17
CA GLU A 104 -1.93 8.99 -19.99
C GLU A 104 -1.15 8.63 -18.71
N THR A 105 -0.02 9.30 -18.49
CA THR A 105 0.83 9.08 -17.31
C THR A 105 0.09 9.44 -16.02
N ILE A 106 -0.62 10.57 -15.99
CA ILE A 106 -1.43 10.99 -14.84
C ILE A 106 -2.54 9.99 -14.57
N ALA A 107 -3.28 9.57 -15.60
CA ALA A 107 -4.36 8.60 -15.45
C ALA A 107 -3.86 7.27 -14.87
N ALA A 108 -2.72 6.78 -15.38
CA ALA A 108 -2.06 5.57 -14.93
C ALA A 108 -1.61 5.67 -13.45
N LEU A 109 -0.96 6.77 -13.07
CA LEU A 109 -0.52 7.02 -11.69
C LEU A 109 -1.69 7.23 -10.72
N ALA A 110 -2.78 7.88 -11.16
CA ALA A 110 -4.00 8.00 -10.38
C ALA A 110 -4.62 6.62 -10.09
N GLY A 111 -4.59 5.71 -11.07
CA GLY A 111 -4.97 4.31 -10.89
C GLY A 111 -4.13 3.61 -9.82
N HIS A 112 -2.81 3.79 -9.83
CA HIS A 112 -1.90 3.27 -8.80
C HIS A 112 -2.23 3.81 -7.41
N VAL A 113 -2.43 5.12 -7.26
CA VAL A 113 -2.79 5.72 -5.98
C VAL A 113 -4.12 5.17 -5.46
N ARG A 114 -5.11 5.00 -6.34
CA ARG A 114 -6.40 4.38 -5.97
C ARG A 114 -6.21 2.97 -5.40
N ARG A 115 -5.41 2.10 -6.05
CA ARG A 115 -5.13 0.75 -5.55
C ARG A 115 -4.49 0.78 -4.14
N LYS A 116 -3.55 1.70 -3.90
CA LYS A 116 -2.93 1.86 -2.58
C LYS A 116 -3.93 2.34 -1.53
N LEU A 117 -4.84 3.22 -1.92
CA LEU A 117 -5.90 3.72 -1.02
C LEU A 117 -6.91 2.62 -0.68
N GLU A 118 -7.24 1.71 -1.58
CA GLU A 118 -8.10 0.57 -1.23
C GLU A 118 -7.52 -0.29 -0.09
N ILE A 119 -6.19 -0.36 0.05
CA ILE A 119 -5.54 -1.06 1.17
C ILE A 119 -5.54 -0.17 2.43
N ALA A 120 -5.06 1.06 2.30
CA ALA A 120 -4.83 1.95 3.44
C ALA A 120 -6.13 2.55 4.02
N ARG A 121 -7.11 2.81 3.17
CA ARG A 121 -8.41 3.44 3.50
C ARG A 121 -9.47 3.03 2.46
N PRO A 122 -10.04 1.82 2.57
CA PRO A 122 -11.15 1.38 1.72
C PRO A 122 -12.29 2.41 1.70
N GLY A 123 -12.90 2.62 0.53
CA GLY A 123 -14.01 3.57 0.34
C GLY A 123 -13.58 5.05 0.32
N TYR A 124 -12.28 5.35 0.13
CA TYR A 124 -11.82 6.74 0.00
C TYR A 124 -12.28 7.41 -1.31
N ALA A 125 -12.42 6.62 -2.38
CA ALA A 125 -12.73 7.11 -3.72
C ALA A 125 -14.24 7.08 -4.06
N GLU A 126 -15.07 6.65 -3.11
CA GLU A 126 -16.54 6.72 -3.16
C GLU A 126 -17.04 8.11 -2.70
#